data_AF-A0A950M939-F1
#
_entry.id   AF-A0A950M939-F1
#
_cell.length_a   1.000
_cell.length_b   1.000
_cell.length_c   1.000
_cell.angle_alpha   90.00
_cell.angle_beta   90.00
_cell.angle_gamma   90.00
#
_symmetry.space_group_name_H-M   'P 1'
#
loop_
_entity.id
_entity.type
_entity.pdbx_description
1 polymer ?
#
loop_
_entity_poly.entity_id
_entity_poly.type
_entity_poly.pdbx_seq_one_letter_code
_entity_poly.pdbx_strand_id
1 'polypeptide(L)'
;MNVLAVIYNAEFLRRITSRSFLAGTVIGAVGILLISVLPNVLGNLGGDTKRIALAGDPLVTATARTLLARDFKIVAVLPPLAAPPTTEFLDQNGRVGVIAELSRDAKGLRVVAYARDPSQFRGTFARDLAPLQIALGTGLPVTAVREHLTVPVEVRGVGGKFADESSAVAAKGVAYLFVFLLYLAILLNAQSIMASVAEEKTSRIAELLVAAVDPAQLLTAKVLASASTGFIQLGVWVLVGILSGREASTMFAHNAAGAESLANAVGPLAVPPGEVLGFIAFFFVGFLQYAVLYAAAASLINRTEDLGSVAMPLVIPVVVGFILAQIG
;
A
#
# COMPACT_ATOMS: atom_id res chain seq x y z
N MET A 1 45.80 -17.44 -2.22
CA MET A 1 44.63 -16.55 -2.00
C MET A 1 43.51 -17.03 -2.89
N ASN A 2 42.27 -17.15 -2.38
CA ASN A 2 41.13 -17.57 -3.19
C ASN A 2 40.70 -16.40 -4.10
N VAL A 3 41.01 -16.48 -5.39
CA VAL A 3 40.81 -15.40 -6.37
C VAL A 3 39.34 -14.95 -6.41
N LEU A 4 38.41 -15.90 -6.33
CA LEU A 4 36.97 -15.64 -6.26
C LEU A 4 36.59 -14.73 -5.08
N ALA A 5 37.17 -14.98 -3.89
CA ALA A 5 36.87 -14.19 -2.69
C ALA A 5 37.42 -12.76 -2.80
N VAL A 6 38.56 -12.57 -3.45
CA VAL A 6 39.15 -11.24 -3.69
C VAL A 6 38.25 -10.43 -4.63
N ILE A 7 37.81 -11.05 -5.73
CA ILE A 7 36.92 -10.40 -6.70
C ILE A 7 35.57 -10.09 -6.06
N TYR A 8 34.99 -11.03 -5.32
CA TYR A 8 33.73 -10.83 -4.62
C TYR A 8 33.80 -9.62 -3.69
N ASN A 9 34.84 -9.50 -2.87
CA ASN A 9 34.97 -8.39 -1.93
C ASN A 9 35.14 -7.05 -2.65
N ALA A 10 35.92 -7.01 -3.72
CA ALA A 10 36.11 -5.81 -4.52
C ALA A 10 34.79 -5.35 -5.17
N GLU A 11 34.06 -6.27 -5.80
CA GLU A 11 32.76 -5.99 -6.41
C GLU A 11 31.70 -5.60 -5.38
N PHE A 12 31.64 -6.30 -4.24
CA PHE A 12 30.70 -6.01 -3.18
C PHE A 12 30.90 -4.60 -2.62
N LEU A 13 32.14 -4.21 -2.30
CA LEU A 13 32.46 -2.88 -1.79
C LEU A 13 32.21 -1.77 -2.82
N ARG A 14 32.56 -2.02 -4.10
CA ARG A 14 32.26 -1.11 -5.20
C ARG A 14 30.76 -0.88 -5.34
N ARG A 15 29.95 -1.92 -5.16
CA ARG A 15 28.49 -1.86 -5.31
C ARG A 15 27.80 -1.17 -4.14
N ILE A 16 28.10 -1.56 -2.90
CA ILE A 16 27.44 -1.00 -1.72
C ILE A 16 27.72 0.51 -1.55
N THR A 17 28.86 0.99 -2.05
CA THR A 17 29.22 2.41 -2.04
C THR A 17 28.80 3.16 -3.31
N SER A 18 28.25 2.46 -4.30
CA SER A 18 27.86 3.06 -5.57
C SER A 18 26.64 3.98 -5.41
N ARG A 19 26.62 5.06 -6.20
CA ARG A 19 25.45 5.97 -6.26
C ARG A 19 24.20 5.25 -6.75
N SER A 20 24.35 4.27 -7.64
CA SER A 20 23.23 3.48 -8.16
C SER A 20 22.58 2.63 -7.07
N PHE A 21 23.39 1.96 -6.23
CA PHE A 21 22.89 1.20 -5.09
C PHE A 21 22.19 2.11 -4.07
N LEU A 22 22.82 3.24 -3.72
CA LEU A 22 22.23 4.21 -2.79
C LEU A 22 20.91 4.76 -3.33
N ALA A 23 20.88 5.17 -4.61
CA ALA A 23 19.68 5.68 -5.26
C ALA A 23 18.58 4.62 -5.30
N GLY A 24 18.90 3.37 -5.69
CA GLY A 24 17.92 2.27 -5.70
C GLY A 24 17.36 1.99 -4.31
N THR A 25 18.22 1.97 -3.28
CA THR A 25 17.81 1.78 -1.89
C THR A 25 16.89 2.91 -1.42
N VAL A 26 17.24 4.17 -1.70
CA VAL A 26 16.42 5.33 -1.34
C VAL A 26 15.09 5.34 -2.09
N ILE A 27 15.08 5.05 -3.40
CA ILE A 27 13.85 4.99 -4.21
C ILE A 27 12.89 3.95 -3.62
N GLY A 28 13.38 2.75 -3.28
CA GLY A 28 12.52 1.74 -2.65
C GLY A 28 12.04 2.14 -1.27
N ALA A 29 12.90 2.73 -0.43
CA ALA A 29 12.52 3.23 0.89
C ALA A 29 11.43 4.33 0.80
N VAL A 30 11.59 5.29 -0.11
CA VAL A 30 10.61 6.33 -0.39
C VAL A 30 9.32 5.72 -0.95
N GLY A 31 9.40 4.74 -1.84
CA GLY A 31 8.24 4.02 -2.36
C GLY A 31 7.43 3.36 -1.25
N ILE A 32 8.10 2.70 -0.30
CA ILE A 32 7.46 2.09 0.87
C ILE A 32 6.81 3.16 1.74
N LEU A 33 7.52 4.26 2.05
CA LEU A 33 6.97 5.37 2.82
C LEU A 33 5.73 5.98 2.14
N LEU A 34 5.79 6.18 0.83
CA LEU A 34 4.66 6.68 0.06
C LEU A 34 3.48 5.72 0.14
N ILE A 35 3.67 4.41 -0.10
CA ILE A 35 2.58 3.42 0.02
C ILE A 35 2.00 3.43 1.44
N SER A 36 2.84 3.58 2.46
CA SER A 36 2.39 3.61 3.86
C SER A 36 1.60 4.87 4.22
N VAL A 37 1.96 6.02 3.64
CA VAL A 37 1.40 7.33 4.01
C VAL A 37 0.25 7.76 3.07
N LEU A 38 0.27 7.33 1.81
CA LEU A 38 -0.62 7.79 0.74
C LEU A 38 -2.11 7.54 1.03
N PRO A 39 -2.55 6.36 1.52
CA PRO A 39 -3.97 6.16 1.87
C PRO A 39 -4.47 7.15 2.92
N ASN A 40 -3.62 7.52 3.88
CA ASN A 40 -3.96 8.45 4.95
C ASN A 40 -4.00 9.90 4.44
N VAL A 41 -3.06 10.30 3.60
CA VAL A 41 -3.04 11.63 2.98
C VAL A 41 -4.23 11.82 2.03
N LEU A 42 -4.52 10.83 1.18
CA LEU A 42 -5.70 10.86 0.31
C LEU A 42 -7.01 10.84 1.11
N GLY A 43 -7.08 10.06 2.19
CA GLY A 43 -8.22 10.07 3.11
C GLY A 43 -8.45 11.42 3.80
N ASN A 44 -7.39 12.17 4.08
CA ASN A 44 -7.45 13.50 4.70
C ASN A 44 -7.74 14.64 3.71
N LEU A 45 -7.31 14.49 2.46
CA LEU A 45 -7.63 15.44 1.38
C LEU A 45 -9.13 15.46 1.06
N GLY A 46 -9.86 14.38 1.40
CA GLY A 46 -11.32 14.32 1.39
C GLY A 46 -12.01 15.04 2.56
N GLY A 47 -11.35 15.93 3.31
CA GLY A 47 -11.88 16.52 4.55
C GLY A 47 -13.28 17.14 4.48
N ASP A 48 -13.76 17.53 3.30
CA ASP A 48 -15.12 18.05 3.10
C ASP A 48 -16.20 16.92 3.11
N THR A 49 -15.89 15.67 2.75
CA THR A 49 -16.90 14.58 2.77
C THR A 49 -17.29 14.13 4.17
N LYS A 50 -16.46 14.37 5.20
CA LYS A 50 -16.84 14.08 6.59
C LYS A 50 -17.68 15.19 7.24
N ARG A 51 -17.80 16.36 6.61
CA ARG A 51 -18.56 17.51 7.12
C ARG A 51 -19.97 17.48 6.56
N ILE A 52 -20.97 17.37 7.43
CA ILE A 52 -22.36 17.27 7.00
C ILE A 52 -23.23 18.35 7.63
N ALA A 53 -24.28 18.77 6.92
CA ALA A 53 -25.38 19.53 7.50
C ALA A 53 -26.62 18.66 7.54
N LEU A 54 -27.40 18.76 8.61
CA LEU A 54 -28.68 18.09 8.75
C LEU A 54 -29.79 19.11 8.49
N ALA A 55 -30.77 18.80 7.68
CA ALA A 55 -31.94 19.62 7.47
C ALA A 55 -33.21 18.83 7.81
N GLY A 56 -34.25 19.46 8.34
CA GLY A 56 -35.54 18.79 8.55
C GLY A 56 -36.15 19.03 9.92
N ASP A 57 -36.98 18.07 10.37
CA ASP A 57 -37.71 18.17 11.64
C ASP A 57 -36.74 18.23 12.84
N PRO A 58 -36.88 19.20 13.77
CA PRO A 58 -36.02 19.32 14.95
C PRO A 58 -35.90 18.04 15.80
N LEU A 59 -36.98 17.26 15.94
CA LEU A 59 -36.98 16.04 16.76
C LEU A 59 -36.18 14.90 16.09
N VAL A 60 -36.30 14.80 14.77
CA VAL A 60 -35.61 13.79 13.97
C VAL A 60 -34.14 14.14 13.81
N THR A 61 -33.84 15.41 13.51
CA THR A 61 -32.47 15.91 13.32
C THR A 61 -31.65 15.88 14.61
N ALA A 62 -32.25 16.12 15.78
CA ALA A 62 -31.58 15.99 17.07
C ALA A 62 -31.10 14.55 17.34
N THR A 63 -31.93 13.56 16.98
CA THR A 63 -31.60 12.14 17.17
C THR A 63 -30.64 11.64 16.09
N ALA A 64 -30.83 12.06 14.84
CA ALA A 64 -29.88 11.77 13.77
C ALA A 64 -28.48 12.34 14.07
N ARG A 65 -28.42 13.51 14.73
CA ARG A 65 -27.15 14.14 15.11
C ARG A 65 -26.32 13.27 16.05
N THR A 66 -26.93 12.59 17.01
CA THR A 66 -26.20 11.73 17.94
C THR A 66 -25.75 10.42 17.28
N LEU A 67 -26.52 9.90 16.33
CA LEU A 67 -26.18 8.69 15.58
C LEU A 67 -25.06 8.94 14.56
N LEU A 68 -25.15 10.03 13.80
CA LEU A 68 -24.19 10.36 12.74
C LEU A 68 -22.89 10.98 13.25
N ALA A 69 -22.85 11.47 14.49
CA ALA A 69 -21.64 12.05 15.08
C ALA A 69 -20.47 11.06 15.22
N ARG A 70 -20.72 9.76 15.09
CA ARG A 70 -19.67 8.72 15.08
C ARG A 70 -18.79 8.80 13.84
N ASP A 71 -19.41 8.97 12.68
CA ASP A 71 -18.74 8.87 11.38
C ASP A 71 -18.60 10.24 10.69
N PHE A 72 -19.35 11.26 11.15
CA PHE A 72 -19.40 12.59 10.54
C PHE A 72 -19.26 13.75 11.54
N LYS A 73 -18.68 14.86 11.07
CA LYS A 73 -18.65 16.15 11.75
C LYS A 73 -19.84 17.00 11.31
N ILE A 74 -20.80 17.19 12.21
CA ILE A 74 -22.02 17.95 11.91
C ILE A 74 -21.74 19.44 12.10
N VAL A 75 -21.81 20.21 11.02
CA VAL A 75 -21.42 21.63 10.98
C VAL A 75 -22.63 22.55 11.18
N ALA A 76 -23.80 22.14 10.71
CA ALA A 76 -25.03 22.92 10.79
C ALA A 76 -26.26 22.00 10.93
N VAL A 77 -27.28 22.52 11.62
CA VAL A 77 -28.64 21.97 11.60
C VAL A 77 -29.55 23.06 11.05
N LEU A 78 -30.20 22.76 9.93
CA LEU A 78 -31.01 23.67 9.13
C LEU A 78 -32.49 23.29 9.26
N PRO A 79 -33.41 24.25 9.07
CA PRO A 79 -34.83 23.94 8.88
C PRO A 79 -35.06 23.10 7.62
N PRO A 80 -36.26 22.50 7.45
CA PRO A 80 -36.64 21.79 6.23
C PRO A 80 -36.40 22.64 4.98
N LEU A 81 -35.86 22.03 3.92
CA LEU A 81 -35.45 22.77 2.73
C LEU A 81 -36.66 23.02 1.84
N ALA A 82 -36.87 24.28 1.44
CA ALA A 82 -37.96 24.63 0.52
C ALA A 82 -37.68 24.20 -0.94
N ALA A 83 -36.40 24.02 -1.29
CA ALA A 83 -35.94 23.61 -2.61
C ALA A 83 -34.61 22.82 -2.49
N PRO A 84 -34.26 21.99 -3.50
CA PRO A 84 -32.99 21.28 -3.53
C PRO A 84 -31.80 22.26 -3.42
N PRO A 85 -30.84 22.02 -2.51
CA PRO A 85 -29.72 22.92 -2.27
C PRO A 85 -28.73 22.87 -3.44
N THR A 86 -28.19 24.04 -3.83
CA THR A 86 -27.13 24.16 -4.84
C THR A 86 -25.75 23.95 -4.22
N THR A 87 -24.73 23.73 -5.03
CA THR A 87 -23.33 23.60 -4.57
C THR A 87 -22.84 24.82 -3.81
N GLU A 88 -23.31 26.02 -4.16
CA GLU A 88 -23.03 27.29 -3.47
C GLU A 88 -23.65 27.32 -2.07
N PHE A 89 -24.85 26.74 -1.90
CA PHE A 89 -25.50 26.62 -0.61
C PHE A 89 -24.73 25.70 0.35
N LEU A 90 -24.05 24.68 -0.18
CA LEU A 90 -23.15 23.81 0.60
C LEU A 90 -21.89 24.56 1.08
N ASP A 91 -21.37 25.50 0.28
CA ASP A 91 -20.20 26.31 0.65
C ASP A 91 -20.55 27.35 1.72
N GLN A 92 -21.68 28.05 1.58
CA GLN A 92 -22.13 29.08 2.52
C GLN A 92 -22.47 28.50 3.91
N ASN A 93 -22.97 27.26 3.97
CA ASN A 93 -23.28 26.58 5.22
C ASN A 93 -22.09 25.78 5.78
N GLY A 94 -20.89 26.35 5.67
CA GLY A 94 -19.68 25.84 6.32
C GLY A 94 -18.90 24.81 5.52
N ARG A 95 -19.00 24.81 4.17
CA ARG A 95 -18.31 23.86 3.27
C ARG A 95 -18.55 22.41 3.67
N VAL A 96 -19.81 21.99 3.55
CA VAL A 96 -20.22 20.61 3.82
C VAL A 96 -20.18 19.77 2.56
N GLY A 97 -19.79 18.50 2.69
CA GLY A 97 -19.77 17.53 1.59
C GLY A 97 -21.16 17.00 1.24
N VAL A 98 -22.10 17.06 2.19
CA VAL A 98 -23.49 16.65 2.01
C VAL A 98 -24.44 17.40 2.94
N ILE A 99 -25.64 17.68 2.45
CA ILE A 99 -26.80 18.07 3.27
C ILE A 99 -27.78 16.91 3.29
N ALA A 100 -28.04 16.35 4.47
CA ALA A 100 -29.00 15.28 4.66
C ALA A 100 -30.31 15.87 5.16
N GLU A 101 -31.32 15.88 4.29
CA GLU A 101 -32.69 16.25 4.63
C GLU A 101 -33.44 15.04 5.21
N LEU A 102 -33.86 15.19 6.46
CA LEU A 102 -34.50 14.17 7.28
C LEU A 102 -35.97 14.56 7.50
N SER A 103 -36.88 13.80 6.93
CA SER A 103 -38.32 14.00 7.10
C SER A 103 -38.99 12.71 7.57
N ARG A 104 -40.12 12.84 8.26
CA ARG A 104 -40.97 11.70 8.62
C ARG A 104 -42.06 11.54 7.58
N ASP A 105 -42.17 10.33 7.02
CA ASP A 105 -43.23 9.93 6.11
C ASP A 105 -44.10 8.84 6.77
N ALA A 106 -45.25 8.52 6.17
CA ALA A 106 -46.17 7.48 6.63
C ALA A 106 -45.51 6.09 6.75
N LYS A 107 -44.36 5.87 6.09
CA LYS A 107 -43.56 4.63 6.11
C LYS A 107 -42.31 4.69 7.01
N GLY A 108 -42.05 5.80 7.70
CA GLY A 108 -40.90 5.96 8.61
C GLY A 108 -40.03 7.19 8.30
N LEU A 109 -38.71 7.04 8.36
CA LEU A 109 -37.72 8.08 8.06
C LEU A 109 -37.45 8.15 6.55
N ARG A 110 -37.59 9.34 5.97
CA ARG A 110 -37.14 9.66 4.62
C ARG A 110 -35.88 10.51 4.71
N VAL A 111 -34.80 10.02 4.10
CA VAL A 111 -33.50 10.69 4.03
C VAL A 111 -33.19 11.05 2.60
N VAL A 112 -33.01 12.33 2.30
CA VAL A 112 -32.55 12.81 0.99
C VAL A 112 -31.19 13.47 1.18
N ALA A 113 -30.15 12.88 0.58
CA ALA A 113 -28.78 13.34 0.70
C ALA A 113 -28.37 14.12 -0.56
N TYR A 114 -28.13 15.42 -0.42
CA TYR A 114 -27.60 16.27 -1.48
C TYR A 114 -26.08 16.38 -1.29
N ALA A 115 -25.33 15.51 -1.97
CA ALA A 115 -23.89 15.35 -1.81
C ALA A 115 -23.12 15.75 -3.06
N ARG A 116 -21.89 16.24 -2.89
CA ARG A 116 -20.94 16.44 -4.01
C ARG A 116 -20.48 15.12 -4.61
N ASP A 117 -20.35 14.09 -3.77
CA ASP A 117 -20.07 12.70 -4.18
C ASP A 117 -21.07 11.74 -3.52
N PRO A 118 -22.14 11.35 -4.21
CA PRO A 118 -23.18 10.47 -3.65
C PRO A 118 -22.70 9.07 -3.27
N SER A 119 -21.59 8.59 -3.85
CA SER A 119 -21.12 7.20 -3.68
C SER A 119 -20.64 6.92 -2.25
N GLN A 120 -20.21 7.96 -1.52
CA GLN A 120 -19.57 7.82 -0.20
C GLN A 120 -20.57 7.81 0.98
N PHE A 121 -21.82 8.25 0.77
CA PHE A 121 -22.76 8.50 1.87
C PHE A 121 -23.84 7.43 2.02
N ARG A 122 -24.22 6.78 0.93
CA ARG A 122 -25.40 5.89 0.91
C ARG A 122 -25.27 4.74 1.92
N GLY A 123 -24.13 4.05 1.95
CA GLY A 123 -23.91 2.91 2.86
C GLY A 123 -23.88 3.33 4.33
N THR A 124 -23.12 4.39 4.63
CA THR A 124 -22.92 4.90 5.99
C THR A 124 -24.22 5.47 6.57
N PHE A 125 -24.96 6.29 5.81
CA PHE A 125 -26.27 6.80 6.27
C PHE A 125 -27.31 5.69 6.47
N ALA A 126 -27.34 4.69 5.59
CA ALA A 126 -28.26 3.56 5.76
C ALA A 126 -27.94 2.76 7.04
N ARG A 127 -26.66 2.55 7.34
CA ARG A 127 -26.21 1.87 8.56
C ARG A 127 -26.52 2.67 9.82
N ASP A 128 -26.16 3.96 9.85
CA ASP A 128 -26.19 4.76 11.06
C ASP A 128 -27.59 5.27 11.41
N LEU A 129 -28.45 5.47 10.42
CA LEU A 129 -29.85 5.90 10.61
C LEU A 129 -30.84 4.72 10.70
N ALA A 130 -30.41 3.48 10.47
CA ALA A 130 -31.26 2.29 10.63
C ALA A 130 -31.95 2.20 12.02
N PRO A 131 -31.27 2.49 13.16
CA PRO A 131 -31.93 2.52 14.46
C PRO A 131 -33.06 3.55 14.55
N LEU A 132 -32.88 4.71 13.91
CA LEU A 132 -33.88 5.78 13.89
C LEU A 132 -35.09 5.41 13.03
N GLN A 133 -34.86 4.79 11.87
CA GLN A 133 -35.93 4.27 11.00
C GLN A 133 -36.83 3.29 11.77
N ILE A 134 -36.23 2.34 12.49
CA ILE A 134 -36.98 1.29 13.20
C ILE A 134 -37.69 1.86 14.43
N ALA A 135 -37.04 2.75 15.18
CA ALA A 135 -37.67 3.43 16.32
C ALA A 135 -38.92 4.22 15.90
N LEU A 136 -38.85 4.95 14.77
CA LEU A 136 -39.98 5.72 14.26
C LEU A 136 -41.16 4.87 13.77
N GLY A 137 -40.89 3.63 13.33
CA GLY A 137 -41.91 2.67 12.91
C GLY A 137 -42.52 1.83 14.03
N THR A 138 -41.77 1.59 15.13
CA THR A 138 -42.18 0.70 16.23
C THR A 138 -42.58 1.43 17.50
N GLY A 139 -42.26 2.73 17.63
CA GLY A 139 -42.47 3.51 18.84
C GLY A 139 -41.49 3.18 19.98
N LEU A 140 -40.52 2.30 19.74
CA LEU A 140 -39.49 1.94 20.71
C LEU A 140 -38.42 3.04 20.81
N PRO A 141 -37.78 3.23 21.98
CA PRO A 141 -36.68 4.16 22.12
C PRO A 141 -35.48 3.71 21.26
N VAL A 142 -34.85 4.67 20.59
CA VAL A 142 -33.71 4.44 19.66
C VAL A 142 -32.56 3.68 20.32
N THR A 143 -32.35 3.88 21.63
CA THR A 143 -31.34 3.17 22.42
C THR A 143 -31.59 1.67 22.48
N ALA A 144 -32.82 1.25 22.77
CA ALA A 144 -33.19 -0.17 22.82
C ALA A 144 -33.08 -0.82 21.45
N VAL A 145 -33.48 -0.12 20.39
CA VAL A 145 -33.35 -0.61 19.01
C VAL A 145 -31.89 -0.74 18.60
N ARG A 146 -31.04 0.24 18.96
CA ARG A 146 -29.61 0.24 18.65
C ARG A 146 -28.89 -0.95 19.28
N GLU A 147 -29.19 -1.29 20.53
CA GLU A 147 -28.58 -2.45 21.20
C GLU A 147 -28.88 -3.77 20.49
N HIS A 148 -30.08 -3.89 19.89
CA HIS A 148 -30.54 -5.12 19.24
C HIS A 148 -30.27 -5.18 17.72
N LEU A 149 -29.77 -4.09 17.12
CA LEU A 149 -29.43 -4.05 15.69
C LEU A 149 -28.00 -4.50 15.38
N THR A 150 -27.12 -4.46 16.38
CA THR A 150 -25.77 -5.00 16.26
C THR A 150 -25.84 -6.52 16.36
N VAL A 151 -25.96 -7.20 15.22
CA VAL A 151 -25.74 -8.63 15.16
C VAL A 151 -24.22 -8.84 15.19
N PRO A 152 -23.65 -9.44 16.25
CA PRO A 152 -22.24 -9.81 16.24
C PRO A 152 -22.05 -10.95 15.24
N VAL A 153 -21.69 -10.60 14.01
CA VAL A 153 -21.34 -11.57 12.98
C VAL A 153 -19.85 -11.89 13.16
N GLU A 154 -19.56 -13.06 13.72
CA GLU A 154 -18.19 -13.56 13.80
C GLU A 154 -17.83 -14.25 12.48
N VAL A 155 -17.05 -13.56 11.64
CA VAL A 155 -16.55 -14.11 10.38
C VAL A 155 -15.25 -14.86 10.66
N ARG A 156 -15.29 -16.19 10.60
CA ARG A 156 -14.10 -17.04 10.73
C ARG A 156 -13.58 -17.48 9.37
N GLY A 157 -12.27 -17.37 9.16
CA GLY A 157 -11.61 -17.86 7.96
C GLY A 157 -11.68 -19.38 7.85
N VAL A 158 -12.13 -19.91 6.71
CA VAL A 158 -12.07 -21.34 6.38
C VAL A 158 -10.64 -21.67 5.92
N GLY A 159 -9.74 -21.82 6.88
CA GLY A 159 -8.31 -22.07 6.65
C GLY A 159 -7.50 -21.48 7.78
N GLY A 160 -7.11 -22.31 8.75
CA GLY A 160 -6.56 -21.90 10.05
C GLY A 160 -5.29 -21.04 10.07
N LYS A 161 -4.82 -20.52 8.93
CA LYS A 161 -3.74 -19.53 8.86
C LYS A 161 -4.22 -18.09 9.02
N PHE A 162 -5.51 -17.79 8.79
CA PHE A 162 -6.07 -16.44 8.94
C PHE A 162 -7.46 -16.49 9.61
N ALA A 163 -7.49 -16.86 10.88
CA ALA A 163 -8.73 -17.09 11.63
C ALA A 163 -9.56 -15.80 11.83
N ASP A 164 -8.90 -14.65 11.99
CA ASP A 164 -9.51 -13.36 12.25
C ASP A 164 -9.46 -12.42 11.03
N GLU A 165 -10.53 -11.64 10.81
CA GLU A 165 -10.67 -10.70 9.69
C GLU A 165 -9.54 -9.65 9.66
N SER A 166 -9.20 -9.08 10.83
CA SER A 166 -8.12 -8.11 10.97
C SER A 166 -6.75 -8.71 10.60
N SER A 167 -6.50 -9.96 11.03
CA SER A 167 -5.29 -10.69 10.70
C SER A 167 -5.23 -11.08 9.22
N ALA A 168 -6.38 -11.38 8.59
CA ALA A 168 -6.45 -11.71 7.17
C ALA A 168 -6.15 -10.48 6.29
N VAL A 169 -6.70 -9.32 6.63
CA VAL A 169 -6.42 -8.05 5.93
C VAL A 169 -4.96 -7.66 6.12
N ALA A 170 -4.44 -7.79 7.34
CA ALA A 170 -3.04 -7.57 7.67
C ALA A 170 -2.09 -8.43 6.81
N ALA A 171 -2.33 -9.74 6.80
CA ALA A 171 -1.50 -10.69 6.07
C ALA A 171 -1.50 -10.45 4.55
N LYS A 172 -2.66 -10.10 3.96
CA LYS A 172 -2.73 -9.71 2.55
C LYS A 172 -1.87 -8.47 2.25
N GLY A 173 -1.92 -7.46 3.13
CA GLY A 173 -1.08 -6.27 3.00
C GLY A 173 0.42 -6.57 3.04
N VAL A 174 0.86 -7.43 3.96
CA VAL A 174 2.26 -7.90 4.06
C VAL A 174 2.67 -8.68 2.82
N ALA A 175 1.82 -9.60 2.34
CA ALA A 175 2.10 -10.38 1.14
C ALA A 175 2.28 -9.49 -0.10
N TYR A 176 1.40 -8.50 -0.29
CA TYR A 176 1.54 -7.52 -1.38
C TYR A 176 2.82 -6.71 -1.26
N LEU A 177 3.18 -6.25 -0.06
CA LEU A 177 4.44 -5.55 0.18
C LEU A 177 5.64 -6.44 -0.18
N PHE A 178 5.68 -7.70 0.26
CA PHE A 178 6.78 -8.62 -0.05
C PHE A 178 6.91 -8.89 -1.54
N VAL A 179 5.81 -9.14 -2.25
CA VAL A 179 5.83 -9.32 -3.71
C VAL A 179 6.33 -8.06 -4.42
N PHE A 180 5.89 -6.88 -3.95
CA PHE A 180 6.37 -5.59 -4.47
C PHE A 180 7.87 -5.37 -4.22
N LEU A 181 8.37 -5.69 -3.02
CA LEU A 181 9.79 -5.59 -2.69
C LEU A 181 10.64 -6.58 -3.51
N LEU A 182 10.17 -7.81 -3.72
CA LEU A 182 10.83 -8.79 -4.59
C LEU A 182 10.93 -8.25 -6.02
N TYR A 183 9.80 -7.79 -6.56
CA TYR A 183 9.71 -7.19 -7.89
C TYR A 183 10.74 -6.05 -8.06
N LEU A 184 10.75 -5.10 -7.12
CA LEU A 184 11.62 -3.94 -7.18
C LEU A 184 13.10 -4.33 -7.00
N ALA A 185 13.40 -5.21 -6.06
CA ALA A 185 14.76 -5.65 -5.78
C ALA A 185 15.36 -6.40 -6.97
N ILE A 186 14.59 -7.31 -7.59
CA ILE A 186 15.05 -8.09 -8.75
C ILE A 186 15.35 -7.15 -9.92
N LEU A 187 14.45 -6.23 -10.26
CA LEU A 187 14.66 -5.32 -11.38
C LEU A 187 15.88 -4.42 -11.19
N LEU A 188 16.00 -3.78 -10.02
CA LEU A 188 17.10 -2.85 -9.75
C LEU A 188 18.45 -3.58 -9.70
N ASN A 189 18.51 -4.75 -9.05
CA ASN A 189 19.77 -5.50 -8.96
C ASN A 189 20.14 -6.17 -10.29
N ALA A 190 19.19 -6.69 -11.07
CA ALA A 190 19.48 -7.29 -12.37
C ALA A 190 19.99 -6.26 -13.40
N GLN A 191 19.41 -5.06 -13.41
CA GLN A 191 19.92 -3.94 -14.23
C GLN A 191 21.38 -3.59 -13.89
N SER A 192 21.75 -3.65 -12.60
CA SER A 192 23.12 -3.39 -12.17
C SER A 192 24.13 -4.44 -12.69
N ILE A 193 23.72 -5.70 -12.85
CA ILE A 193 24.54 -6.75 -13.45
C ILE A 193 24.76 -6.44 -14.93
N MET A 194 23.69 -6.10 -15.66
CA MET A 194 23.78 -5.76 -17.08
C MET A 194 24.73 -4.57 -17.32
N ALA A 195 24.57 -3.49 -16.55
CA ALA A 195 25.47 -2.34 -16.63
C ALA A 195 26.93 -2.73 -16.34
N SER A 196 27.16 -3.54 -15.31
CA SER A 196 28.50 -3.97 -14.92
C SER A 196 29.19 -4.88 -15.95
N VAL A 197 28.44 -5.75 -16.63
CA VAL A 197 28.98 -6.58 -17.72
C VAL A 197 29.25 -5.74 -18.96
N ALA A 198 28.38 -4.79 -19.29
CA ALA A 198 28.58 -3.88 -20.41
C ALA A 198 29.81 -2.98 -20.20
N GLU A 199 29.97 -2.41 -19.00
CA GLU A 199 31.16 -1.64 -18.63
C GLU A 199 32.45 -2.44 -18.78
N GLU A 200 32.43 -3.71 -18.35
CA GLU A 200 33.58 -4.61 -18.39
C GLU A 200 34.03 -4.90 -19.83
N LYS A 201 33.07 -5.12 -20.73
CA LYS A 201 33.36 -5.30 -22.17
C LYS A 201 33.97 -4.04 -22.81
N THR A 202 33.64 -2.85 -22.30
CA THR A 202 34.09 -1.57 -22.87
C THR A 202 35.33 -0.96 -22.20
N SER A 203 35.83 -1.54 -21.10
CA SER A 203 36.87 -0.92 -20.26
C SER A 203 38.24 -1.58 -20.41
N ARG A 204 39.27 -0.77 -20.67
CA ARG A 204 40.67 -1.23 -20.78
C ARG A 204 41.21 -1.87 -19.49
N ILE A 205 40.73 -1.45 -18.33
CA ILE A 205 41.14 -2.02 -17.03
C ILE A 205 40.51 -3.41 -16.85
N ALA A 206 39.31 -3.60 -17.37
CA ALA A 206 38.62 -4.89 -17.33
C ALA A 206 39.27 -5.93 -18.26
N GLU A 207 39.77 -5.53 -19.43
CA GLU A 207 40.55 -6.42 -20.30
C GLU A 207 41.74 -7.05 -19.57
N LEU A 208 42.45 -6.25 -18.77
CA LEU A 208 43.58 -6.72 -17.95
C LEU A 208 43.14 -7.68 -16.83
N LEU A 209 41.97 -7.46 -16.24
CA LEU A 209 41.40 -8.33 -15.20
C LEU A 209 40.94 -9.68 -15.76
N VAL A 210 40.24 -9.67 -16.91
CA VAL A 210 39.78 -10.88 -17.60
C VAL A 210 40.96 -11.70 -18.14
N ALA A 211 42.06 -11.06 -18.54
CA ALA A 211 43.27 -11.76 -18.96
C ALA A 211 44.00 -12.48 -17.80
N ALA A 212 43.73 -12.08 -16.54
CA ALA A 212 44.41 -12.60 -15.37
C ALA A 212 43.59 -13.67 -14.60
N VAL A 213 42.29 -13.78 -14.86
CA VAL A 213 41.38 -14.65 -14.08
C VAL A 213 40.37 -15.35 -14.99
N ASP A 214 40.03 -16.59 -14.65
CA ASP A 214 38.98 -17.36 -15.32
C ASP A 214 37.63 -16.59 -15.39
N PRO A 215 37.02 -16.44 -16.59
CA PRO A 215 35.75 -15.72 -16.76
C PRO A 215 34.60 -16.25 -15.91
N ALA A 216 34.55 -17.56 -15.67
CA ALA A 216 33.52 -18.18 -14.84
C ALA A 216 33.63 -17.74 -13.36
N GLN A 217 34.84 -17.58 -12.83
CA GLN A 217 35.07 -17.12 -11.46
C GLN A 217 34.67 -15.65 -11.33
N LEU A 218 35.00 -14.83 -12.34
CA LEU A 218 34.65 -13.42 -12.40
C LEU A 218 33.13 -13.19 -12.37
N LEU A 219 32.39 -13.90 -13.25
CA LEU A 219 30.93 -13.80 -13.31
C LEU A 219 30.26 -14.33 -12.03
N THR A 220 30.73 -15.46 -11.49
CA THR A 220 30.19 -16.02 -10.25
C THR A 220 30.38 -15.07 -9.08
N ALA A 221 31.58 -14.49 -8.93
CA ALA A 221 31.84 -13.51 -7.90
C ALA A 221 30.96 -12.26 -8.05
N LYS A 222 30.74 -11.78 -9.27
CA LYS A 222 29.90 -10.61 -9.57
C LYS A 222 28.43 -10.85 -9.25
N VAL A 223 27.89 -12.00 -9.63
CA VAL A 223 26.50 -12.39 -9.32
C VAL A 223 26.31 -12.54 -7.82
N LEU A 224 27.23 -13.23 -7.12
CA LEU A 224 27.15 -13.38 -5.67
C LEU A 224 27.27 -12.03 -4.94
N ALA A 225 28.19 -11.16 -5.36
CA ALA A 225 28.32 -9.82 -4.78
C ALA A 225 27.03 -9.01 -4.93
N SER A 226 26.40 -9.08 -6.11
CA SER A 226 25.13 -8.41 -6.37
C SER A 226 23.95 -9.01 -5.60
N ALA A 227 23.93 -10.33 -5.40
CA ALA A 227 22.92 -10.98 -4.56
C ALA A 227 23.04 -10.50 -3.11
N SER A 228 24.27 -10.47 -2.58
CA SER A 228 24.56 -9.99 -1.22
C SER A 228 24.16 -8.53 -1.02
N THR A 229 24.45 -7.64 -1.97
CA THR A 229 23.98 -6.24 -1.90
C THR A 229 22.46 -6.15 -1.97
N GLY A 230 21.83 -6.97 -2.82
CA GLY A 230 20.37 -7.05 -2.92
C GLY A 230 19.71 -7.48 -1.60
N PHE A 231 20.30 -8.42 -0.87
CA PHE A 231 19.84 -8.80 0.48
C PHE A 231 19.95 -7.66 1.48
N ILE A 232 21.05 -6.89 1.47
CA ILE A 232 21.21 -5.72 2.33
C ILE A 232 20.14 -4.67 2.00
N GLN A 233 19.92 -4.41 0.71
CA GLN A 233 18.88 -3.47 0.25
C GLN A 233 17.49 -3.90 0.68
N LEU A 234 17.14 -5.19 0.55
CA LEU A 234 15.90 -5.75 1.07
C LEU A 234 15.77 -5.60 2.59
N GLY A 235 16.85 -5.85 3.34
CA GLY A 235 16.88 -5.66 4.78
C GLY A 235 16.59 -4.21 5.19
N VAL A 236 17.18 -3.24 4.49
CA VAL A 236 16.90 -1.81 4.69
C VAL A 236 15.44 -1.48 4.39
N TRP A 237 14.88 -2.01 3.31
CA TRP A 237 13.49 -1.78 2.94
C TRP A 237 12.49 -2.37 3.93
N VAL A 238 12.73 -3.60 4.39
CA VAL A 238 11.92 -4.22 5.45
C VAL A 238 11.98 -3.39 6.73
N LEU A 239 13.17 -2.91 7.10
CA LEU A 239 13.33 -2.04 8.26
C LEU A 239 12.55 -0.73 8.11
N VAL A 240 12.65 -0.06 6.96
CA VAL A 240 11.86 1.16 6.67
C VAL A 240 10.36 0.88 6.71
N GLY A 241 9.91 -0.25 6.16
CA GLY A 241 8.53 -0.70 6.25
C GLY A 241 8.05 -0.80 7.70
N ILE A 242 8.78 -1.54 8.55
CA ILE A 242 8.48 -1.69 9.98
C ILE A 242 8.42 -0.34 10.69
N LEU A 243 9.44 0.51 10.51
CA LEU A 243 9.50 1.82 11.17
C LEU A 243 8.35 2.73 10.73
N SER A 244 8.09 2.79 9.42
CA SER A 244 7.01 3.60 8.85
C SER A 244 5.62 3.16 9.32
N GLY A 245 5.37 1.85 9.46
CA GLY A 245 4.10 1.33 9.96
C GLY A 245 3.85 1.69 11.42
N ARG A 246 4.89 1.67 12.26
CA ARG A 246 4.80 2.08 13.68
C ARG A 246 4.50 3.57 13.81
N GLU A 247 5.19 4.40 13.04
CA GLU A 247 5.00 5.85 13.06
C GLU A 247 3.66 6.30 12.46
N ALA A 248 3.21 5.64 11.39
CA ALA A 248 1.89 5.90 10.81
C ALA A 248 0.76 5.65 11.81
N SER A 249 0.91 4.62 12.66
CA SER A 249 -0.07 4.30 13.72
C SER A 249 -0.18 5.37 14.80
N THR A 250 0.93 6.05 15.14
CA THR A 250 0.97 7.04 16.23
C THR A 250 0.66 8.46 15.76
N MET A 251 1.03 8.83 14.52
CA MET A 251 0.83 10.19 13.99
C MET A 251 -0.60 10.46 13.50
N PHE A 252 -1.40 9.43 13.18
CA PHE A 252 -2.69 9.60 12.49
C PHE A 252 -3.87 8.81 13.10
N ALA A 253 -3.83 8.58 14.42
CA ALA A 253 -4.84 7.86 15.21
C ALA A 253 -6.30 8.40 15.13
N HIS A 254 -6.55 9.49 14.39
CA HIS A 254 -7.88 10.09 14.23
C HIS A 254 -8.66 9.62 12.99
N ASN A 255 -8.11 8.74 12.13
CA ASN A 255 -8.81 8.17 10.98
C ASN A 255 -8.89 6.63 11.08
N ALA A 256 -9.87 6.14 11.83
CA ALA A 256 -10.02 4.73 12.21
C ALA A 256 -10.12 3.72 11.04
N ALA A 257 -10.66 4.10 9.87
CA ALA A 257 -10.98 3.09 8.85
C ALA A 257 -9.80 2.65 7.95
N GLY A 258 -8.78 3.50 7.76
CA GLY A 258 -7.64 3.23 6.86
C GLY A 258 -6.32 3.03 7.58
N ALA A 259 -6.09 3.78 8.66
CA ALA A 259 -4.87 3.73 9.44
C ALA A 259 -4.78 2.44 10.27
N GLU A 260 -5.89 1.92 10.81
CA GLU A 260 -5.89 0.68 11.58
C GLU A 260 -5.61 -0.54 10.71
N SER A 261 -6.12 -0.60 9.48
CA SER A 261 -5.85 -1.72 8.56
C SER A 261 -4.36 -1.85 8.22
N LEU A 262 -3.68 -0.73 7.96
CA LEU A 262 -2.26 -0.73 7.65
C LEU A 262 -1.37 -0.79 8.90
N ALA A 263 -1.75 -0.15 10.01
CA ALA A 263 -1.07 -0.27 11.30
C ALA A 263 -1.18 -1.68 11.90
N ASN A 264 -2.26 -2.41 11.61
CA ASN A 264 -2.39 -3.82 11.96
C ASN A 264 -1.73 -4.74 10.92
N ALA A 265 -1.62 -4.31 9.65
CA ALA A 265 -0.85 -5.00 8.60
C ALA A 265 0.67 -4.93 8.80
N VAL A 266 1.18 -3.79 9.27
CA VAL A 266 2.62 -3.53 9.45
C VAL A 266 3.01 -3.51 10.94
N GLY A 267 2.02 -3.49 11.84
CA GLY A 267 2.17 -3.75 13.27
C GLY A 267 2.79 -5.12 13.51
N PRO A 268 3.30 -5.36 14.74
CA PRO A 268 4.45 -6.25 15.00
C PRO A 268 4.41 -7.46 14.09
N LEU A 269 5.19 -7.37 13.00
CA LEU A 269 5.31 -8.36 11.95
C LEU A 269 5.76 -9.67 12.60
N ALA A 270 4.82 -10.43 13.12
CA ALA A 270 4.98 -11.83 13.45
C ALA A 270 4.92 -12.60 12.13
N VAL A 271 5.74 -12.18 11.15
CA VAL A 271 5.96 -12.94 9.93
C VAL A 271 6.59 -14.24 10.39
N PRO A 272 5.93 -15.39 10.19
CA PRO A 272 6.50 -16.67 10.56
C PRO A 272 7.91 -16.80 9.93
N PRO A 273 8.91 -17.30 10.67
CA PRO A 273 10.26 -17.46 10.13
C PRO A 273 10.32 -18.24 8.81
N GLY A 274 9.36 -19.14 8.58
CA GLY A 274 9.22 -19.88 7.31
C GLY A 274 8.88 -19.00 6.11
N GLU A 275 8.09 -17.94 6.28
CA GLU A 275 7.76 -17.00 5.20
C GLU A 275 8.96 -16.11 4.87
N VAL A 276 9.74 -15.68 5.87
CA VAL A 276 11.00 -14.97 5.66
C VAL A 276 12.00 -15.84 4.90
N LEU A 277 12.12 -17.12 5.26
CA LEU A 277 12.98 -18.06 4.56
C LEU A 277 12.51 -18.28 3.12
N GLY A 278 11.20 -18.43 2.91
CA GLY A 278 10.59 -18.49 1.58
C GLY A 278 10.90 -17.25 0.75
N PHE A 279 10.73 -16.07 1.33
CA PHE A 279 11.05 -14.78 0.70
C PHE A 279 12.51 -14.69 0.27
N ILE A 280 13.45 -15.05 1.15
CA ILE A 280 14.89 -15.09 0.86
C ILE A 280 15.18 -16.07 -0.28
N ALA A 281 14.58 -17.25 -0.27
CA ALA A 281 14.75 -18.26 -1.31
C ALA A 281 14.19 -17.79 -2.67
N PHE A 282 12.98 -17.23 -2.67
CA PHE A 282 12.35 -16.67 -3.88
C PHE A 282 13.15 -15.49 -4.44
N PHE A 283 13.66 -14.61 -3.56
CA PHE A 283 14.57 -13.55 -3.99
C PHE A 283 15.80 -14.14 -4.65
N PHE A 284 16.49 -15.09 -4.00
CA PHE A 284 17.74 -15.63 -4.53
C PHE A 284 17.55 -16.32 -5.88
N VAL A 285 16.54 -17.18 -5.99
CA VAL A 285 16.25 -17.92 -7.23
C VAL A 285 15.78 -16.97 -8.32
N GLY A 286 14.83 -16.08 -8.02
CA GLY A 286 14.34 -15.08 -8.97
C GLY A 286 15.44 -14.13 -9.43
N PHE A 287 16.25 -13.63 -8.50
CA PHE A 287 17.41 -12.80 -8.80
C PHE A 287 18.41 -13.54 -9.70
N LEU A 288 18.77 -14.80 -9.38
CA LEU A 288 19.72 -15.56 -10.18
C LEU A 288 19.24 -15.76 -11.62
N GLN A 289 17.96 -16.11 -11.79
CA GLN A 289 17.34 -16.26 -13.11
C GLN A 289 17.45 -14.96 -13.91
N TYR A 290 17.07 -13.83 -13.31
CA TYR A 290 17.15 -12.54 -13.99
C TYR A 290 18.58 -12.04 -14.18
N ALA A 291 19.49 -12.30 -13.25
CA ALA A 291 20.90 -11.95 -13.39
C ALA A 291 21.52 -12.64 -14.60
N VAL A 292 21.21 -13.92 -14.84
CA VAL A 292 21.67 -14.65 -16.03
C VAL A 292 21.07 -14.05 -17.31
N LEU A 293 19.77 -13.75 -17.33
CA LEU A 293 19.13 -13.14 -18.50
C LEU A 293 19.71 -11.75 -18.83
N TYR A 294 19.91 -10.92 -17.82
CA TYR A 294 20.47 -9.59 -17.95
C TYR A 294 21.96 -9.62 -18.34
N ALA A 295 22.74 -10.57 -17.80
CA ALA A 295 24.13 -10.78 -18.21
C ALA A 295 24.25 -11.28 -19.65
N ALA A 296 23.40 -12.23 -20.06
CA ALA A 296 23.35 -12.71 -21.44
C ALA A 296 22.99 -11.57 -22.40
N ALA A 297 22.00 -10.76 -22.06
CA ALA A 297 21.63 -9.60 -22.85
C ALA A 297 22.75 -8.55 -22.93
N ALA A 298 23.49 -8.31 -21.84
CA ALA A 298 24.64 -7.41 -21.84
C ALA A 298 25.76 -7.85 -22.80
N SER A 299 25.93 -9.15 -23.03
CA SER A 299 26.95 -9.66 -23.96
C SER A 299 26.71 -9.24 -25.41
N LEU A 300 25.45 -9.00 -25.78
CA LEU A 300 25.03 -8.56 -27.12
C LEU A 300 25.24 -7.06 -27.35
N ILE A 301 25.48 -6.30 -26.28
CA ILE A 301 25.59 -4.85 -26.31
C ILE A 301 27.04 -4.46 -26.61
N ASN A 302 27.24 -3.49 -27.52
CA ASN A 302 28.56 -2.95 -27.84
C ASN A 302 28.83 -1.59 -27.18
N ARG A 303 27.77 -0.95 -26.68
CA ARG A 303 27.74 0.42 -26.20
C ARG A 303 26.83 0.55 -24.99
N THR A 304 27.30 1.16 -23.91
CA THR A 304 26.52 1.29 -22.66
C THR A 304 25.27 2.16 -22.84
N GLU A 305 25.20 2.96 -23.92
CA GLU A 305 24.02 3.75 -24.27
C GLU A 305 22.82 2.89 -24.70
N ASP A 306 23.04 1.65 -25.16
CA ASP A 306 21.98 0.75 -25.62
C ASP A 306 21.37 -0.09 -24.48
N LEU A 307 21.87 0.04 -23.25
CA LEU A 307 21.38 -0.75 -22.10
C LEU A 307 19.87 -0.61 -21.88
N GLY A 308 19.35 0.61 -22.05
CA GLY A 308 17.92 0.88 -21.85
C GLY A 308 17.02 0.14 -22.85
N SER A 309 17.40 0.13 -24.13
CA SER A 309 16.59 -0.50 -25.19
C SER A 309 16.59 -2.03 -25.08
N VAL A 310 17.72 -2.61 -24.65
CA VAL A 310 17.87 -4.07 -24.46
C VAL A 310 17.24 -4.55 -23.15
N ALA A 311 17.19 -3.70 -22.11
CA ALA A 311 16.55 -4.06 -20.85
C ALA A 311 15.01 -4.15 -20.95
N MET A 312 14.38 -3.36 -21.81
CA MET A 312 12.90 -3.25 -21.86
C MET A 312 12.17 -4.59 -22.08
N PRO A 313 12.56 -5.45 -23.05
CA PRO A 313 11.93 -6.75 -23.23
C PRO A 313 12.06 -7.68 -22.01
N LEU A 314 13.13 -7.54 -21.23
CA LEU A 314 13.39 -8.34 -20.03
C LEU A 314 12.54 -7.91 -18.83
N VAL A 315 12.11 -6.65 -18.79
CA VAL A 315 11.23 -6.11 -17.75
C VAL A 315 9.80 -6.65 -17.88
N ILE A 316 9.31 -6.84 -19.11
CA ILE A 316 7.91 -7.21 -19.37
C ILE A 316 7.49 -8.49 -18.62
N PRO A 317 8.22 -9.62 -18.68
CA PRO A 317 7.84 -10.83 -17.92
C PRO A 317 7.79 -10.61 -16.41
N VAL A 318 8.69 -9.77 -15.87
CA VAL A 318 8.72 -9.44 -14.44
C VAL A 318 7.45 -8.70 -14.04
N VAL A 319 7.07 -7.70 -14.84
CA VAL A 319 5.87 -6.89 -14.61
C VAL A 319 4.60 -7.73 -14.73
N VAL A 320 4.52 -8.60 -15.74
CA VAL A 320 3.38 -9.52 -15.89
C VAL A 320 3.26 -10.45 -14.68
N GLY A 321 4.38 -11.04 -14.23
CA GLY A 321 4.39 -11.88 -13.03
C GLY A 321 3.94 -11.13 -11.78
N PHE A 322 4.40 -9.88 -11.62
CA PHE A 322 3.96 -9.00 -10.54
C PHE A 322 2.45 -8.74 -10.59
N ILE A 323 1.90 -8.35 -11.75
CA ILE A 323 0.47 -8.07 -11.89
C ILE A 323 -0.38 -9.31 -11.59
N LEU A 324 0.02 -10.48 -12.11
CA LEU A 324 -0.70 -11.73 -11.84
C LEU A 324 -0.73 -12.07 -10.35
N ALA A 325 0.38 -11.84 -9.64
CA ALA A 325 0.47 -12.05 -8.20
C ALA A 325 -0.36 -11.05 -7.36
N GLN A 326 -0.77 -9.91 -7.94
CA GLN A 326 -1.63 -8.95 -7.24
C GLN A 326 -3.12 -9.24 -7.43
N ILE A 327 -3.49 -9.83 -8.57
CA ILE A 327 -4.89 -10.12 -8.94
C ILE A 327 -5.38 -11.45 -8.35
N GLY A 328 -4.48 -12.44 -8.18
CA GLY A 328 -4.76 -13.74 -7.57
C GLY A 328 -4.59 -13.73 -6.05
#